data_AF-A0A916FRN7-F1
#
_entry.id   AF-A0A916FRN7-F1
#
_cell.length_a   1.000
_cell.length_b   1.000
_cell.length_c   1.000
_cell.angle_alpha   90.00
_cell.angle_beta   90.00
_cell.angle_gamma   90.00
#
_symmetry.space_group_name_H-M   'P 1'
#
loop_
_entity.id
_entity.type
_entity.pdbx_description
1 polymer ?
#
loop_
_entity_poly.entity_id
_entity_poly.type
_entity_poly.pdbx_seq_one_letter_code
_entity_poly.pdbx_strand_id
1 'polypeptide(L)'
;MPDVSPQQIRVNQKIEEVKNEFGSALRYLLQDLNKTRLNNRGNLPPSPVVDKNSLRWTLVWQEGAINYDLNVVVAIDDDGKQARVGRVWVQRHATAAFDYDGHTPTTRMRRLTALSLDEIRAAIEAEWL
;
A
#
# COMPACT_ATOMS: atom_id res chain seq x y z
N MET A 1 -28.59 -11.93 -7.85
CA MET A 1 -27.41 -11.12 -7.45
C MET A 1 -27.13 -11.48 -6.00
N PRO A 2 -25.91 -11.84 -5.58
CA PRO A 2 -25.67 -12.15 -4.17
C PRO A 2 -25.85 -10.87 -3.36
N ASP A 3 -26.72 -10.91 -2.35
CA ASP A 3 -26.92 -9.80 -1.43
C ASP A 3 -25.61 -9.49 -0.71
N VAL A 4 -25.14 -8.25 -0.86
CA VAL A 4 -23.97 -7.77 -0.13
C VAL A 4 -24.33 -7.73 1.35
N SER A 5 -23.58 -8.47 2.18
CA SER A 5 -23.88 -8.55 3.61
C SER A 5 -23.83 -7.16 4.25
N PRO A 6 -24.62 -6.88 5.31
CA PRO A 6 -24.56 -5.60 6.03
C PRO A 6 -23.15 -5.24 6.52
N GLN A 7 -22.34 -6.25 6.85
CA GLN A 7 -20.93 -6.09 7.18
C GLN A 7 -20.11 -5.57 5.99
N GLN A 8 -20.27 -6.17 4.82
CA GLN A 8 -19.55 -5.76 3.62
C GLN A 8 -19.96 -4.34 3.18
N ILE A 9 -21.21 -3.93 3.41
CA ILE A 9 -21.65 -2.55 3.16
C ILE A 9 -20.84 -1.56 4.00
N ARG A 10 -20.68 -1.81 5.31
CA ARG A 10 -19.89 -0.93 6.19
C ARG A 10 -18.41 -0.91 5.83
N VAL A 11 -17.83 -2.05 5.50
CA VAL A 11 -16.44 -2.14 5.03
C VAL A 11 -16.24 -1.31 3.75
N ASN A 12 -17.15 -1.45 2.78
CA ASN A 12 -17.09 -0.68 1.53
C ASN A 12 -17.24 0.83 1.78
N GLN A 13 -18.15 1.23 2.68
CA GLN A 13 -18.27 2.63 3.10
C GLN A 13 -16.97 3.14 3.71
N LYS A 14 -16.35 2.36 4.62
CA LYS A 14 -15.10 2.76 5.24
C LYS A 14 -13.93 2.84 4.26
N ILE A 15 -13.92 1.98 3.25
CA ILE A 15 -12.99 2.03 2.14
C ILE A 15 -13.12 3.35 1.37
N GLU A 16 -14.35 3.75 1.03
CA GLU A 16 -14.59 5.00 0.32
C GLU A 16 -14.22 6.22 1.15
N GLU A 17 -14.50 6.21 2.46
CA GLU A 17 -14.03 7.25 3.39
C GLU A 17 -12.51 7.39 3.36
N VAL A 18 -11.77 6.29 3.53
CA VAL A 18 -10.30 6.31 3.52
C VAL A 18 -9.77 6.79 2.18
N LYS A 19 -10.38 6.38 1.06
CA LYS A 19 -9.98 6.82 -0.28
C LYS A 19 -10.18 8.33 -0.46
N ASN A 20 -11.30 8.87 0.01
CA ASN A 20 -11.64 10.28 -0.14
C ASN A 20 -10.81 11.17 0.79
N GLU A 21 -10.58 10.74 2.03
CA GLU A 21 -9.84 11.53 3.03
C GLU A 21 -8.33 11.48 2.83
N PHE A 22 -7.77 10.30 2.54
CA PHE A 22 -6.32 10.08 2.52
C PHE A 22 -5.75 9.73 1.15
N GLY A 23 -6.60 9.33 0.19
CA GLY A 23 -6.13 8.80 -1.10
C GLY A 23 -5.27 9.77 -1.89
N SER A 24 -5.63 11.06 -1.91
CA SER A 24 -4.82 12.10 -2.56
C SER A 24 -3.46 12.27 -1.89
N ALA A 25 -3.42 12.31 -0.56
CA ALA A 25 -2.18 12.51 0.19
C ALA A 25 -1.22 11.32 0.03
N LEU A 26 -1.74 10.08 0.11
CA LEU A 26 -0.96 8.87 -0.14
C LEU A 26 -0.43 8.81 -1.57
N ARG A 27 -1.26 9.20 -2.54
CA ARG A 27 -0.84 9.30 -3.93
C ARG A 27 0.29 10.31 -4.11
N TYR A 28 0.16 11.53 -3.57
CA TYR A 28 1.19 12.55 -3.68
C TYR A 28 2.51 12.11 -3.07
N LEU A 29 2.45 11.41 -1.94
CA LEU A 29 3.64 10.85 -1.30
C LEU A 29 4.36 9.84 -2.21
N LEU A 30 3.62 8.90 -2.81
CA LEU A 30 4.20 7.93 -3.75
C LEU A 30 4.68 8.59 -5.06
N GLN A 31 4.01 9.65 -5.52
CA GLN A 31 4.46 10.43 -6.69
C GLN A 31 5.75 11.19 -6.39
N ASP A 32 5.88 11.78 -5.20
CA ASP A 32 7.10 12.46 -4.78
C ASP A 32 8.27 11.49 -4.69
N LEU A 33 8.05 10.28 -4.14
CA LEU A 33 9.04 9.21 -4.15
C LEU A 33 9.44 8.81 -5.58
N ASN A 34 8.46 8.62 -6.47
CA ASN A 34 8.73 8.29 -7.87
C ASN A 34 9.58 9.38 -8.55
N LYS A 35 9.29 10.65 -8.28
CA LYS A 35 10.05 11.78 -8.83
C LYS A 35 11.46 11.86 -8.25
N THR A 36 11.60 11.79 -6.94
CA THR A 36 12.86 12.11 -6.22
C THR A 36 13.83 10.94 -6.15
N ARG A 37 13.34 9.69 -6.12
CA ARG A 37 14.18 8.49 -5.99
C ARG A 37 14.27 7.68 -7.27
N LEU A 38 13.21 7.65 -8.07
CA LEU A 38 13.14 6.84 -9.29
C LEU A 38 13.31 7.66 -10.58
N ASN A 39 13.41 8.99 -10.50
CA ASN A 39 13.44 9.89 -11.65
C ASN A 39 12.24 9.67 -12.59
N ASN A 40 11.05 9.47 -12.03
CA ASN A 40 9.80 9.16 -12.73
C ASN A 40 9.81 7.86 -13.55
N ARG A 41 10.71 6.91 -13.24
CA ARG A 41 10.76 5.60 -13.91
C ARG A 41 9.80 4.57 -13.31
N GLY A 42 9.16 4.88 -12.18
CA GLY A 42 8.14 4.04 -11.59
C GLY A 42 6.76 4.27 -12.21
N ASN A 43 5.93 3.24 -12.16
CA ASN A 43 4.53 3.25 -12.51
C ASN A 43 3.68 3.28 -11.23
N LEU A 44 2.82 4.29 -11.11
CA LEU A 44 1.85 4.43 -10.03
C LEU A 44 0.44 4.40 -10.65
N PRO A 45 -0.33 3.31 -10.48
CA PRO A 45 -1.69 3.23 -10.98
C PRO A 45 -2.56 4.39 -10.46
N PRO A 46 -3.53 4.86 -11.26
CA PRO A 46 -4.32 6.04 -10.93
C PRO A 46 -5.30 5.82 -9.76
N SER A 47 -5.55 4.59 -9.36
CA SER A 47 -6.45 4.28 -8.24
C SER A 47 -5.83 3.18 -7.40
N PRO A 48 -6.09 3.15 -6.08
CA PRO A 48 -5.72 2.00 -5.27
C PRO A 48 -6.46 0.75 -5.75
N VAL A 49 -5.82 -0.40 -5.58
CA VAL A 49 -6.49 -1.70 -5.71
C VAL A 49 -7.38 -1.88 -4.49
N VAL A 50 -8.65 -2.21 -4.72
CA VAL A 50 -9.64 -2.47 -3.68
C VAL A 50 -9.89 -3.96 -3.60
N ASP A 51 -9.52 -4.56 -2.48
CA ASP A 51 -9.82 -5.95 -2.14
C ASP A 51 -10.96 -6.00 -1.11
N LYS A 52 -11.45 -7.20 -0.78
CA LYS A 52 -12.62 -7.41 0.09
C LYS A 52 -12.59 -6.59 1.39
N ASN A 53 -11.43 -6.49 2.03
CA ASN A 53 -11.22 -5.82 3.32
C ASN A 53 -10.01 -4.87 3.30
N SER A 54 -9.52 -4.43 2.14
CA SER A 54 -8.32 -3.60 2.10
C SER A 54 -8.22 -2.70 0.89
N LEU A 55 -7.42 -1.65 1.05
CA LEU A 55 -6.99 -0.72 0.01
C LEU A 55 -5.49 -0.81 -0.14
N ARG A 56 -5.00 -0.83 -1.37
CA ARG A 56 -3.56 -0.89 -1.66
C ARG A 56 -3.16 0.11 -2.73
N TRP A 57 -2.19 0.95 -2.42
CA TRP A 57 -1.46 1.74 -3.40
C TRP A 57 -0.12 1.07 -3.69
N THR A 58 0.22 0.94 -4.97
CA THR A 58 1.44 0.27 -5.41
C THR A 58 2.26 1.17 -6.32
N LEU A 59 3.51 1.44 -5.96
CA LEU A 59 4.49 2.01 -6.87
C LEU A 59 5.39 0.88 -7.38
N VAL A 60 5.38 0.63 -8.69
CA VAL A 60 6.17 -0.43 -9.34
C VAL A 60 7.31 0.19 -10.12
N TRP A 61 8.51 -0.37 -10.08
CA TRP A 61 9.59 0.04 -10.97
C TRP A 61 10.48 -1.15 -11.35
N GLN A 62 11.33 -0.96 -12.34
CA GLN A 62 12.28 -1.96 -12.79
C GLN A 62 13.71 -1.44 -12.65
N GLU A 63 14.60 -2.29 -12.15
CA GLU A 63 16.03 -2.04 -12.08
C GLU A 63 16.77 -3.26 -12.63
N GLY A 64 17.32 -3.12 -13.83
CA GLY A 64 17.87 -4.25 -14.58
C GLY A 64 16.80 -5.31 -14.88
N ALA A 65 17.03 -6.55 -14.46
CA ALA A 65 16.09 -7.66 -14.63
C ALA A 65 15.09 -7.79 -13.46
N ILE A 66 15.21 -6.97 -12.41
CA ILE A 66 14.42 -7.08 -11.19
C ILE A 66 13.29 -6.05 -11.25
N ASN A 67 12.04 -6.51 -11.05
CA ASN A 67 10.95 -5.58 -10.76
C ASN A 67 10.81 -5.41 -9.26
N TYR A 68 10.49 -4.21 -8.83
CA TYR A 68 10.23 -3.87 -7.45
C TYR A 68 8.83 -3.31 -7.33
N ASP A 69 8.20 -3.59 -6.20
CA ASP A 69 6.93 -3.00 -5.81
C ASP A 69 7.00 -2.48 -4.38
N LEU A 70 6.56 -1.23 -4.20
CA LEU A 70 6.32 -0.63 -2.90
C LEU A 70 4.82 -0.50 -2.70
N ASN A 71 4.31 -1.21 -1.71
CA ASN A 71 2.90 -1.26 -1.37
C ASN A 71 2.63 -0.50 -0.08
N VAL A 72 1.63 0.37 -0.09
CA VAL A 72 0.98 0.90 1.11
C VAL A 72 -0.37 0.24 1.20
N VAL A 73 -0.58 -0.58 2.23
CA VAL A 73 -1.82 -1.34 2.42
C VAL A 73 -2.53 -0.88 3.67
N VAL A 74 -3.82 -0.61 3.53
CA VAL A 74 -4.73 -0.27 4.62
C VAL A 74 -5.77 -1.37 4.73
N ALA A 75 -5.73 -2.14 5.82
CA ALA A 75 -6.73 -3.15 6.14
C ALA A 75 -7.86 -2.55 6.98
N ILE A 76 -9.08 -2.91 6.61
CA ILE A 76 -10.32 -2.52 7.27
C ILE A 76 -10.86 -3.72 8.03
N ASP A 77 -11.10 -3.51 9.33
CA ASP A 77 -11.74 -4.48 10.21
C ASP A 77 -13.17 -4.00 10.51
N ASP A 78 -14.11 -4.93 10.73
CA ASP A 78 -15.47 -4.63 11.19
C ASP A 78 -15.79 -5.50 12.41
N ASP A 79 -16.25 -4.86 13.49
CA ASP A 79 -16.55 -5.51 14.77
C ASP A 79 -18.02 -5.95 14.91
N GLY A 80 -18.80 -5.90 13.83
CA GLY A 80 -20.23 -6.15 13.81
C GLY A 80 -21.09 -4.90 14.00
N LYS A 81 -20.52 -3.81 14.52
CA LYS A 81 -21.21 -2.52 14.72
C LYS A 81 -20.69 -1.44 13.77
N GLN A 82 -19.38 -1.38 13.58
CA GLN A 82 -18.73 -0.38 12.74
C GLN A 82 -17.48 -0.92 12.06
N ALA A 83 -17.18 -0.38 10.89
CA ALA A 83 -15.92 -0.62 10.18
C ALA A 83 -14.87 0.44 10.59
N ARG A 84 -13.61 0.01 10.74
CA ARG A 84 -12.48 0.86 11.14
C ARG A 84 -11.22 0.48 10.39
N VAL A 85 -10.25 1.40 10.33
CA VAL A 85 -8.89 1.03 9.93
C VAL A 85 -8.32 0.12 11.02
N GLY A 86 -8.08 -1.13 10.67
CA GLY A 86 -7.53 -2.13 11.58
C GLY A 86 -6.01 -2.08 11.63
N ARG A 87 -5.38 -2.01 10.44
CA ARG A 87 -3.92 -2.05 10.30
C ARG A 87 -3.51 -1.28 9.07
N VAL A 88 -2.34 -0.67 9.13
CA VAL A 88 -1.66 -0.14 7.95
C VAL A 88 -0.27 -0.77 7.89
N TRP A 89 0.21 -1.09 6.70
CA TRP A 89 1.60 -1.48 6.56
C TRP A 89 2.17 -1.01 5.22
N VAL A 90 3.48 -0.81 5.25
CA VAL A 90 4.27 -0.57 4.06
C VAL A 90 5.07 -1.83 3.80
N GLN A 91 5.05 -2.30 2.56
CA GLN A 91 5.79 -3.48 2.14
C GLN A 91 6.54 -3.17 0.87
N ARG A 92 7.85 -3.41 0.87
CA ARG A 92 8.66 -3.45 -0.36
C ARG A 92 8.93 -4.89 -0.73
N HIS A 93 8.77 -5.20 -2.00
CA HIS A 93 9.01 -6.51 -2.56
C HIS A 93 9.73 -6.40 -3.91
N ALA A 94 10.42 -7.47 -4.30
CA ALA A 94 11.20 -7.58 -5.51
C ALA A 94 10.83 -8.90 -6.21
N THR A 95 10.48 -8.85 -7.49
CA THR A 95 10.15 -10.03 -8.26
C THR A 95 11.42 -10.82 -8.58
N ALA A 96 11.50 -12.00 -7.95
CA ALA A 96 12.34 -13.16 -8.21
C ALA A 96 13.48 -13.43 -7.21
N ALA A 97 13.58 -14.71 -6.82
CA ALA A 97 14.75 -15.35 -6.26
C ALA A 97 15.59 -15.90 -7.41
N PHE A 98 16.74 -15.29 -7.72
CA PHE A 98 17.74 -15.89 -8.61
C PHE A 98 19.15 -15.42 -8.22
N ASP A 99 19.94 -16.37 -7.72
CA ASP A 99 21.39 -16.63 -7.82
C ASP A 99 22.39 -15.47 -8.03
N TYR A 100 22.07 -14.25 -7.63
CA TYR A 100 23.10 -13.29 -7.24
C TYR A 100 23.56 -13.68 -5.84
N ASP A 101 24.73 -14.31 -5.77
CA ASP A 101 25.45 -14.62 -4.54
C ASP A 101 25.35 -13.42 -3.56
N GLY A 102 24.46 -13.52 -2.58
CA GLY A 102 24.31 -12.54 -1.49
C GLY A 102 22.97 -11.77 -1.34
N HIS A 103 22.00 -11.83 -2.26
CA HIS A 103 20.75 -11.05 -2.11
C HIS A 103 19.47 -11.90 -2.16
N THR A 104 18.99 -12.29 -0.97
CA THR A 104 17.64 -12.83 -0.78
C THR A 104 16.60 -11.81 -1.23
N PRO A 105 15.48 -12.20 -1.88
CA PRO A 105 14.37 -11.28 -2.15
C PRO A 105 13.86 -10.70 -0.82
N THR A 106 14.25 -9.46 -0.53
CA THR A 106 13.90 -8.79 0.70
C THR A 106 12.46 -8.32 0.61
N THR A 107 11.54 -9.18 1.04
CA THR A 107 10.26 -8.70 1.54
C THR A 107 10.53 -8.03 2.87
N ARG A 108 10.56 -6.70 2.89
CA ARG A 108 10.58 -5.93 4.12
C ARG A 108 9.21 -5.31 4.33
N MET A 109 8.72 -5.38 5.56
CA MET A 109 7.38 -4.96 5.93
C MET A 109 7.42 -4.24 7.27
N ARG A 110 6.80 -3.06 7.31
CA ARG A 110 6.59 -2.30 8.54
C ARG A 110 5.11 -2.10 8.80
N ARG A 111 4.63 -2.65 9.91
CA ARG A 111 3.26 -2.51 10.39
C ARG A 111 3.11 -1.25 11.26
N LEU A 112 2.01 -0.54 11.06
CA LEU A 112 1.61 0.65 11.79
C LEU A 112 0.32 0.37 12.57
N THR A 113 0.15 1.07 13.68
CA THR A 113 -1.00 0.91 14.59
C THR A 113 -2.24 1.70 14.17
N ALA A 114 -2.08 2.71 13.32
CA ALA A 114 -3.15 3.53 12.77
C ALA A 114 -2.76 4.11 11.41
N LEU A 115 -3.71 4.79 10.75
CA LEU A 115 -3.45 5.56 9.54
C LEU A 115 -2.91 6.94 9.92
N SER A 116 -1.61 7.15 9.72
CA SER A 116 -0.92 8.43 9.91
C SER A 116 0.00 8.69 8.72
N LEU A 117 -0.18 9.81 8.03
CA LEU A 117 0.60 10.13 6.84
C LEU A 117 2.10 10.29 7.16
N ASP A 118 2.42 10.84 8.32
CA ASP A 118 3.80 11.00 8.76
C ASP A 118 4.46 9.66 9.10
N GLU A 119 3.73 8.75 9.76
CA GLU A 119 4.24 7.40 10.03
C GLU A 119 4.39 6.58 8.74
N ILE A 120 3.47 6.75 7.78
CA ILE A 120 3.55 6.09 6.47
C ILE A 120 4.74 6.62 5.67
N ARG A 121 4.99 7.93 5.71
CA ARG A 121 6.20 8.52 5.11
C ARG A 121 7.47 7.92 5.70
N ALA A 122 7.58 7.97 7.03
CA ALA A 122 8.75 7.45 7.73
C ALA A 122 8.95 5.94 7.47
N ALA A 123 7.85 5.18 7.37
CA ALA A 123 7.91 3.78 7.00
C ALA A 123 8.39 3.58 5.56
N ILE A 124 7.88 4.33 4.59
CA ILE A 124 8.34 4.27 3.19
C ILE A 124 9.83 4.60 3.08
N GLU A 125 10.30 5.64 3.77
CA GLU A 125 11.71 6.00 3.79
C GLU A 125 12.58 4.89 4.42
N ALA A 126 12.10 4.25 5.49
CA ALA A 126 12.80 3.13 6.12
C ALA A 126 12.84 1.87 5.23
N GLU A 127 11.81 1.61 4.43
CA GLU A 127 11.77 0.50 3.47
C GLU A 127 12.64 0.76 2.22
N TRP A 128 13.04 2.02 2.02
CA TRP A 128 13.90 2.45 0.93
C TRP A 128 15.40 2.25 1.23
N LEU A 129 15.83 2.57 2.46
CA LEU A 129 17.22 2.50 2.95
C LEU A 129 17.73 1.06 3.12
#